data_AF-A0AAW5KL68-F1
#
_entry.id   AF-A0AAW5KL68-F1
#
_cell.length_a   1.000
_cell.length_b   1.000
_cell.length_c   1.000
_cell.angle_alpha   90.00
_cell.angle_beta   90.00
_cell.angle_gamma   90.00
#
_symmetry.space_group_name_H-M   'P 1'
#
loop_
_entity.id
_entity.type
_entity.pdbx_description
1 polymer ?
#
loop_
_entity_poly.entity_id
_entity_poly.type
_entity_poly.pdbx_seq_one_letter_code
_entity_poly.pdbx_strand_id
1 'polypeptide(L)'
;RGKNLRKQAPPKSSFSGLVAKRVVSVSSRIVFVLRRLTKSAGLRLQTLFGRQYEKTENVATFLAVLELMKGGRIALDDESGGITLRGKKR
;
A
#
# COMPACT_ATOMS: atom_id res chain seq x y z
N ARG A 1 26.78 44.28 -8.36
CA ARG A 1 26.90 42.82 -8.66
C ARG A 1 25.84 42.08 -7.85
N GLY A 2 24.78 41.52 -8.43
CA GLY A 2 23.74 40.91 -7.58
C GLY A 2 22.45 40.38 -8.21
N LYS A 3 22.45 39.91 -9.47
CA LYS A 3 21.21 39.47 -10.16
C LYS A 3 21.17 38.00 -10.63
N ASN A 4 22.16 37.18 -10.27
CA ASN A 4 22.29 35.82 -10.83
C ASN A 4 22.01 34.65 -9.86
N LEU A 5 21.74 34.89 -8.57
CA LEU A 5 21.51 33.82 -7.59
C LEU A 5 20.09 33.23 -7.62
N ARG A 6 19.12 33.92 -8.25
CA ARG A 6 17.71 33.49 -8.31
C ARG A 6 17.38 32.53 -9.46
N LYS A 7 18.36 32.22 -10.33
CA LYS A 7 18.19 31.30 -11.47
C LYS A 7 18.93 29.97 -11.31
N GLN A 8 19.60 29.72 -10.19
CA GLN A 8 20.20 28.40 -9.95
C GLN A 8 19.11 27.42 -9.55
N ALA A 9 19.05 26.28 -10.25
CA ALA A 9 18.19 25.17 -9.84
C ALA A 9 18.50 24.80 -8.38
N PRO A 10 17.50 24.51 -7.54
CA PRO A 10 17.76 24.20 -6.14
C PRO A 10 18.68 22.98 -6.05
N PRO A 11 19.61 22.95 -5.09
CA PRO A 11 20.58 21.89 -4.99
C PRO A 11 19.87 20.54 -4.81
N LYS A 12 20.39 19.47 -5.43
CA LYS A 12 19.78 18.13 -5.40
C LYS A 12 19.52 17.62 -3.98
N SER A 13 20.32 18.06 -3.00
CA SER A 13 20.13 17.81 -1.57
C SER A 13 18.82 18.37 -1.01
N SER A 14 18.30 19.47 -1.55
CA SER A 14 17.00 20.04 -1.14
C SER A 14 15.80 19.19 -1.57
N PHE A 15 16.00 18.28 -2.54
CA PHE A 15 14.94 17.39 -3.04
C PHE A 15 15.07 15.95 -2.56
N SER A 16 16.17 15.58 -1.90
CA SER A 16 16.44 14.19 -1.51
C SER A 16 15.32 13.58 -0.66
N GLY A 17 14.79 14.32 0.32
CA GLY A 17 13.68 13.86 1.16
C GLY A 17 12.34 13.73 0.43
N LEU A 18 12.13 14.50 -0.65
CA LEU A 18 10.91 14.45 -1.46
C LEU A 18 10.97 13.32 -2.48
N VAL A 19 12.13 13.11 -3.11
CA VAL A 19 12.34 12.12 -4.17
C VAL A 19 12.61 10.71 -3.59
N ALA A 20 13.11 10.61 -2.36
CA ALA A 20 13.34 9.32 -1.70
C ALA A 20 12.06 8.65 -1.17
N LYS A 21 10.95 9.39 -1.02
CA LYS A 21 9.71 8.81 -0.50
C LYS A 21 9.10 7.88 -1.54
N ARG A 22 9.00 6.59 -1.18
CA ARG A 22 8.39 5.58 -2.04
C ARG A 22 6.94 5.92 -2.34
N VAL A 23 6.62 6.10 -3.63
CA VAL A 23 5.24 6.24 -4.09
C VAL A 23 4.56 4.87 -4.05
N VAL A 24 3.42 4.77 -3.36
CA VAL A 24 2.62 3.54 -3.29
C VAL A 24 1.19 3.84 -3.73
N SER A 25 0.74 3.14 -4.76
CA SER A 25 -0.62 3.22 -5.28
C SER A 25 -1.51 2.12 -4.69
N VAL A 26 -2.84 2.34 -4.72
CA VAL A 26 -3.82 1.31 -4.37
C VAL A 26 -3.66 0.09 -5.27
N SER A 27 -3.46 0.29 -6.58
CA SER A 27 -3.28 -0.81 -7.54
C SER A 27 -2.06 -1.68 -7.24
N SER A 28 -0.93 -1.08 -6.80
CA SER A 28 0.24 -1.88 -6.40
C SER A 28 -0.02 -2.67 -5.12
N ARG A 29 -0.79 -2.11 -4.18
CA ARG A 29 -1.25 -2.82 -2.97
C ARG A 29 -2.26 -3.93 -3.27
N ILE A 30 -3.11 -3.78 -4.29
CA ILE A 30 -4.01 -4.85 -4.76
C ILE A 30 -3.20 -6.06 -5.23
N VAL A 31 -2.19 -5.84 -6.07
CA VAL A 31 -1.30 -6.92 -6.53
C VAL A 31 -0.55 -7.55 -5.35
N PHE A 32 -0.11 -6.76 -4.38
CA PHE A 32 0.53 -7.25 -3.15
C PHE A 32 -0.38 -8.20 -2.35
N VAL A 33 -1.65 -7.83 -2.13
CA VAL A 33 -2.62 -8.67 -1.40
C VAL A 33 -2.89 -9.97 -2.18
N LEU A 34 -3.16 -9.88 -3.48
CA LEU A 34 -3.44 -11.05 -4.32
C LEU A 34 -2.27 -12.04 -4.34
N ARG A 35 -1.02 -11.57 -4.49
CA ARG A 35 0.18 -12.42 -4.45
C ARG A 35 0.39 -13.13 -3.11
N ARG A 36 -0.14 -12.60 -2.01
CA ARG A 36 -0.12 -13.29 -0.71
C ARG A 36 -1.21 -14.36 -0.64
N LEU A 37 -2.39 -14.07 -1.17
CA LEU A 37 -3.49 -15.03 -1.26
C LEU A 37 -3.19 -16.20 -2.22
N THR A 38 -2.34 -16.02 -3.24
CA THR A 38 -1.90 -17.17 -4.07
C THR A 38 -1.02 -18.16 -3.32
N LYS A 39 -0.43 -17.75 -2.18
CA LYS A 39 0.49 -18.57 -1.38
C LYS A 39 -0.17 -19.20 -0.15
N SER A 40 -1.43 -18.87 0.14
CA SER A 40 -2.13 -19.32 1.35
C SER A 40 -3.63 -19.45 1.10
N ALA A 41 -4.27 -20.46 1.69
CA ALA A 41 -5.73 -20.64 1.62
C ALA A 41 -6.53 -19.54 2.35
N GLY A 42 -5.85 -18.73 3.18
CA GLY A 42 -6.42 -17.58 3.86
C GLY A 42 -5.32 -16.64 4.37
N LEU A 43 -5.64 -15.35 4.48
CA LEU A 43 -4.71 -14.33 4.93
C LEU A 43 -5.32 -13.52 6.07
N ARG A 44 -4.73 -13.60 7.26
CA ARG A 44 -5.13 -12.77 8.41
C ARG A 44 -4.97 -11.29 8.08
N LEU A 45 -6.05 -10.50 8.22
CA LEU A 45 -6.12 -9.10 7.81
C LEU A 45 -5.02 -8.25 8.47
N GLN A 46 -4.78 -8.45 9.76
CA GLN A 46 -3.76 -7.72 10.53
C GLN A 46 -2.34 -7.89 9.97
N THR A 47 -2.05 -8.99 9.27
CA THR A 47 -0.71 -9.25 8.68
C THR A 47 -0.42 -8.42 7.44
N LEU A 48 -1.44 -7.76 6.88
CA LEU A 48 -1.30 -6.81 5.78
C LEU A 48 -0.79 -5.44 6.23
N PHE A 49 -0.87 -5.16 7.53
CA PHE A 49 -0.46 -3.92 8.16
C PHE A 49 0.76 -4.13 9.05
N GLY A 50 1.46 -3.05 9.39
CA GLY A 50 2.62 -3.14 10.26
C GLY A 50 3.32 -1.80 10.44
N ARG A 51 4.12 -1.69 11.51
CA ARG A 51 4.92 -0.49 11.82
C ARG A 51 6.02 -0.23 10.79
N GLN A 52 6.45 -1.26 10.08
CA GLN A 52 7.40 -1.15 8.98
C GLN A 52 6.84 -0.46 7.73
N TYR A 53 5.52 -0.25 7.65
CA TYR A 53 4.88 0.47 6.57
C TYR A 53 4.50 1.88 7.02
N GLU A 54 4.73 2.85 6.14
CA GLU A 54 4.28 4.23 6.32
C GLU A 54 2.74 4.30 6.47
N LYS A 55 2.23 5.34 7.16
CA LYS A 55 0.77 5.55 7.29
C LYS A 55 0.06 5.55 5.93
N THR A 56 0.65 6.20 4.92
CA THR A 56 0.10 6.25 3.55
C THR A 56 0.07 4.86 2.91
N GLU A 57 1.10 4.06 3.13
CA GLU A 57 1.15 2.69 2.62
C GLU A 57 0.11 1.78 3.29
N ASN A 58 -0.15 1.97 4.59
CA ASN A 58 -1.21 1.27 5.32
C ASN A 58 -2.60 1.69 4.83
N VAL A 59 -2.84 2.98 4.60
CA VAL A 59 -4.09 3.47 4.00
C VAL A 59 -4.30 2.88 2.60
N ALA A 60 -3.27 2.85 1.76
CA ALA A 60 -3.36 2.23 0.44
C ALA A 60 -3.66 0.72 0.51
N THR A 61 -3.11 0.01 1.50
CA THR A 61 -3.44 -1.39 1.75
C THR A 61 -4.90 -1.56 2.15
N PHE A 62 -5.42 -0.70 3.03
CA PHE A 62 -6.81 -0.74 3.45
C PHE A 62 -7.76 -0.53 2.26
N LEU A 63 -7.50 0.48 1.43
CA LEU A 63 -8.28 0.74 0.22
C LEU A 63 -8.19 -0.42 -0.78
N ALA A 64 -7.02 -1.05 -0.91
CA ALA A 64 -6.87 -2.22 -1.78
C ALA A 64 -7.74 -3.40 -1.32
N VAL A 65 -7.85 -3.64 -0.01
CA VAL A 65 -8.75 -4.67 0.54
C VAL A 65 -10.20 -4.33 0.21
N LEU A 66 -10.64 -3.08 0.42
CA LEU A 66 -12.01 -2.66 0.10
C LEU A 66 -12.32 -2.77 -1.39
N GLU A 67 -11.38 -2.40 -2.27
CA GLU A 67 -11.57 -2.49 -3.72
C GLU A 67 -11.67 -3.96 -4.17
N LEU A 68 -10.86 -4.85 -3.60
CA LEU A 68 -10.93 -6.29 -3.85
C LEU A 68 -12.26 -6.89 -3.37
N MET A 69 -12.78 -6.46 -2.22
CA MET A 69 -14.09 -6.87 -1.72
C MET A 69 -15.22 -6.36 -2.61
N LYS A 70 -15.19 -5.07 -2.98
CA LYS A 70 -16.16 -4.45 -3.89
C LYS A 70 -16.18 -5.16 -5.24
N GLY A 71 -15.02 -5.56 -5.75
CA GLY A 71 -14.88 -6.33 -6.98
C GLY A 71 -15.20 -7.83 -6.86
N GLY A 72 -15.62 -8.30 -5.67
CA GLY A 72 -15.96 -9.70 -5.41
C GLY A 72 -14.78 -10.67 -5.53
N ARG A 73 -13.53 -10.17 -5.51
CA ARG A 73 -12.32 -10.99 -5.69
C ARG A 73 -11.87 -11.66 -4.39
N ILE A 74 -12.23 -11.07 -3.25
CA ILE A 74 -11.95 -11.62 -1.93
C ILE A 74 -13.22 -11.59 -1.07
N ALA A 75 -13.29 -12.52 -0.13
CA ALA A 75 -14.31 -12.57 0.92
C ALA A 75 -13.65 -12.42 2.30
N LEU A 76 -14.42 -11.89 3.25
CA LEU A 76 -14.06 -11.86 4.67
C LEU A 76 -14.68 -13.07 5.36
N ASP A 77 -13.90 -13.65 6.24
CA ASP A 77 -14.30 -14.71 7.16
C ASP A 77 -13.97 -14.22 8.58
N ASP A 78 -15.00 -14.13 9.43
CA ASP A 78 -14.88 -13.63 10.80
C ASP A 78 -15.07 -14.81 11.77
N GLU A 79 -13.98 -15.53 12.00
CA GLU A 79 -13.92 -16.59 13.00
C GLU A 79 -13.48 -15.99 14.34
N SER A 80 -14.03 -16.49 15.45
CA SER A 80 -13.87 -15.96 16.81
C SER A 80 -12.40 -15.78 17.20
N GLY A 81 -11.85 -14.59 16.94
CA GLY A 81 -10.45 -14.24 17.20
C GLY A 81 -9.76 -13.45 16.09
N GLY A 82 -10.35 -13.28 14.90
CA GLY A 82 -9.85 -12.33 13.91
C GLY A 82 -10.36 -12.51 12.48
N ILE A 83 -10.13 -11.47 11.68
CA ILE A 83 -10.60 -11.38 10.30
C ILE A 83 -9.61 -12.09 9.35
N THR A 84 -10.12 -13.05 8.58
CA THR A 84 -9.36 -13.75 7.54
C THR A 84 -9.88 -13.40 6.15
N LEU A 85 -8.97 -13.03 5.25
CA LEU A 85 -9.26 -12.82 3.83
C LEU A 85 -9.12 -14.13 3.07
N ARG A 86 -10.08 -14.46 2.21
CA ARG A 86 -10.00 -15.60 1.29
C ARG A 86 -10.21 -15.15 -0.14
N GLY A 87 -9.48 -15.74 -1.08
CA GLY A 87 -9.72 -15.52 -2.50
C GLY A 87 -11.03 -16.18 -2.93
N LYS A 88 -11.87 -15.47 -3.69
CA LYS A 88 -13.08 -16.05 -4.29
C LYS A 88 -12.68 -16.66 -5.64
N LYS A 89 -12.81 -17.98 -5.80
CA LYS A 89 -12.78 -18.58 -7.14
C LYS A 89 -14.02 -18.07 -7.88
N ARG A 90 -13.80 -17.51 -9.07
CA ARG A 90 -14.89 -17.21 -10.01
C ARG A 90 -15.53 -18.51 -10.47
#